data_AF-A0A378KT75-F1
#
_entry.id   AF-A0A378KT75-F1
#
_cell.length_a   1.000
_cell.length_b   1.000
_cell.length_c   1.000
_cell.angle_alpha   90.00
_cell.angle_beta   90.00
_cell.angle_gamma   90.00
#
_symmetry.space_group_name_H-M   'P 1'
#
loop_
_entity.id
_entity.type
_entity.pdbx_description
1 polymer ?
#
loop_
_entity_poly.entity_id
_entity_poly.type
_entity_poly.pdbx_seq_one_letter_code
_entity_poly.pdbx_strand_id
1 'polypeptide(L)' 'MDIISLQFEEPLIIRIGDTVVKILAFKTQEHGNIKFGVEAPRTINIHREEIFHAIKQKELLNSVE' A
#
# COMPACT_ATOMS: atom_id res chain seq x y z
N MET A 1 -5.75 13.60 6.53
CA MET A 1 -5.13 12.38 7.08
C MET A 1 -6.17 11.73 7.95
N ASP A 2 -6.68 10.57 7.54
CA ASP A 2 -7.67 9.83 8.30
C ASP A 2 -6.96 8.77 9.13
N ILE A 3 -7.30 8.70 10.42
CA ILE A 3 -6.74 7.69 11.33
C ILE A 3 -7.86 6.72 11.67
N ILE A 4 -7.62 5.44 11.42
CA ILE A 4 -8.54 4.34 11.75
C ILE A 4 -7.83 3.25 12.54
N SER A 5 -8.57 2.60 13.43
CA SER A 5 -8.09 1.39 14.11
C SER A 5 -8.47 0.17 13.28
N LEU A 6 -7.50 -0.70 13.00
CA LEU A 6 -7.70 -1.93 12.27
C LEU A 6 -7.58 -3.13 13.21
N GLN A 7 -8.51 -4.06 13.10
CA GLN A 7 -8.34 -5.38 13.69
C GLN A 7 -7.42 -6.21 12.79
N PHE A 8 -6.55 -7.01 13.41
CA PHE A 8 -5.73 -7.96 12.67
C PHE A 8 -6.61 -9.03 12.02
N GLU A 9 -6.20 -9.52 10.86
CA GLU A 9 -6.89 -10.56 10.08
C GLU A 9 -8.29 -10.16 9.55
N GLU A 10 -8.70 -8.90 9.72
CA GLU A 10 -9.89 -8.33 9.10
C GLU A 10 -9.52 -7.41 7.92
N PRO A 11 -10.21 -7.54 6.76
CA PRO A 11 -9.89 -6.73 5.59
C PRO A 11 -10.44 -5.31 5.70
N LEU A 12 -9.54 -4.33 5.60
CA LEU A 12 -9.90 -2.96 5.24
C LEU A 12 -10.16 -2.88 3.75
N ILE A 13 -11.36 -2.45 3.36
CA ILE A 13 -11.74 -2.26 1.96
C ILE A 13 -11.64 -0.77 1.62
N ILE A 14 -10.78 -0.46 0.65
CA ILE A 14 -10.63 0.89 0.09
C ILE A 14 -11.23 0.88 -1.31
N ARG A 15 -12.17 1.81 -1.58
CA ARG A 15 -12.74 2.03 -2.91
C ARG A 15 -12.11 3.27 -3.54
N ILE A 16 -11.50 3.10 -4.70
CA ILE A 16 -10.85 4.17 -5.47
C ILE A 16 -11.54 4.20 -6.84
N GLY A 17 -12.52 5.09 -7.00
CA GLY A 17 -13.45 5.05 -8.13
C GLY A 17 -14.16 3.69 -8.19
N ASP A 18 -14.05 3.02 -9.34
CA ASP A 18 -14.62 1.68 -9.56
C ASP A 18 -13.69 0.53 -9.13
N THR A 19 -12.51 0.84 -8.60
CA THR A 19 -11.53 -0.16 -8.16
C THR A 19 -11.64 -0.42 -6.66
N VAL A 20 -11.54 -1.70 -6.29
CA VAL A 20 -11.52 -2.15 -4.89
C VAL A 20 -10.12 -2.65 -4.56
N VAL A 21 -9.56 -2.14 -3.45
CA VAL A 21 -8.31 -2.62 -2.86
C VAL A 21 -8.63 -3.14 -1.46
N LYS A 22 -8.15 -4.35 -1.13
CA LYS A 22 -8.29 -4.92 0.22
C LYS A 22 -6.93 -4.94 0.89
N ILE A 23 -6.88 -4.52 2.14
CA ILE A 23 -5.68 -4.54 2.97
C ILE A 23 -5.97 -5.37 4.20
N LEU A 24 -5.13 -6.36 4.49
CA LEU A 24 -5.16 -7.13 5.74
C LEU A 24 -3.89 -6.86 6.53
N ALA A 25 -4.04 -6.61 7.83
CA ALA A 25 -2.92 -6.52 8.76
C ALA A 25 -2.74 -7.88 9.47
N PHE A 26 -1.50 -8.33 9.60
CA PHE A 26 -1.13 -9.55 10.31
C PHE A 26 -0.08 -9.23 11.38
N LYS A 27 -0.20 -9.90 12.54
CA LYS A 27 0.83 -9.84 13.57
C LYS A 27 2.05 -10.64 13.11
N THR A 28 3.24 -10.13 13.42
CA THR A 28 4.49 -10.87 13.26
C THR A 28 5.02 -11.29 14.62
N GLN A 29 5.91 -12.29 14.64
CA GLN A 29 6.62 -12.69 15.88
C GLN A 29 7.59 -11.61 16.35
N GLU A 30 8.13 -10.82 15.41
CA GLU A 30 9.02 -9.71 15.70
C GLU A 30 8.22 -8.50 16.20
N HIS A 31 8.61 -7.99 17.36
CA HIS A 31 7.97 -6.84 17.99
C HIS A 31 8.22 -5.56 17.21
N GLY A 32 7.17 -4.77 16.99
CA GLY A 32 7.23 -3.52 16.21
C GLY A 32 7.00 -3.70 14.71
N ASN A 33 7.07 -4.94 14.20
CA ASN A 33 6.76 -5.23 12.81
C ASN A 33 5.28 -5.60 12.64
N ILE A 34 4.73 -5.18 11.50
CA ILE A 34 3.37 -5.52 11.06
C ILE A 34 3.48 -5.97 9.61
N LYS A 35 2.89 -7.12 9.29
CA LYS A 35 2.82 -7.59 7.91
C LYS A 35 1.50 -7.16 7.31
N PHE A 36 1.55 -6.62 6.09
CA PHE A 36 0.36 -6.28 5.32
C PHE A 36 0.21 -7.21 4.12
N GLY A 37 -0.99 -7.76 3.94
CA GLY A 37 -1.43 -8.37 2.69
C GLY A 37 -2.25 -7.35 1.91
N VAL A 38 -1.97 -7.19 0.62
CA VAL A 38 -2.73 -6.28 -0.25
C VAL A 38 -3.25 -7.05 -1.45
N GLU A 39 -4.56 -7.00 -1.66
CA GLU A 39 -5.24 -7.53 -2.84
C GLU A 39 -5.77 -6.36 -3.66
N ALA A 40 -5.34 -6.26 -4.91
CA ALA A 40 -5.80 -5.26 -5.86
C ALA A 40 -5.73 -5.79 -7.29
N PRO A 41 -6.46 -5.16 -8.24
CA PRO A 41 -6.29 -5.43 -9.66
C PRO A 41 -4.87 -5.12 -10.14
N ARG A 42 -4.42 -5.85 -11.18
CA ARG A 42 -3.09 -5.65 -11.79
C ARG A 42 -2.89 -4.28 -12.44
N THR A 43 -3.97 -3.54 -12.67
CA THR A 43 -3.94 -2.17 -13.21
C THR A 43 -3.51 -1.14 -12.16
N ILE A 44 -3.50 -1.49 -10.88
CA ILE A 44 -3.08 -0.62 -9.79
C ILE A 44 -1.71 -1.05 -9.29
N ASN A 45 -0.75 -0.14 -9.41
CA ASN A 45 0.58 -0.33 -8.84
C ASN A 45 0.55 -0.08 -7.33
N ILE A 46 1.04 -1.04 -6.55
CA ILE A 46 1.17 -0.94 -5.09
C ILE A 46 2.65 -0.97 -4.75
N HIS A 47 3.09 0.06 -4.05
CA HIS A 47 4.46 0.20 -3.60
C HIS A 47 4.48 0.58 -2.12
N ARG A 48 5.55 0.19 -1.44
CA ARG A 48 5.93 0.83 -0.18
C ARG A 48 6.31 2.28 -0.47
N GLU A 49 6.07 3.18 0.48
CA GLU A 49 6.23 4.63 0.29
C GLU A 49 7.63 4.98 -0.20
N GLU A 50 8.67 4.42 0.41
CA GLU A 50 10.07 4.66 0.04
C GLU A 50 10.37 4.23 -1.40
N ILE A 51 9.76 3.13 -1.85
CA ILE A 51 9.92 2.63 -3.23
C ILE A 51 9.15 3.51 -4.21
N PHE A 52 7.94 3.95 -3.84
CA PHE A 52 7.13 4.84 -4.66
C PHE A 52 7.87 6.16 -4.95
N HIS A 53 8.46 6.77 -3.93
CA HIS A 53 9.23 8.00 -4.09
C HIS A 53 10.48 7.80 -4.94
N ALA A 54 11.20 6.69 -4.77
CA ALA A 54 12.36 6.37 -5.60
C ALA A 54 12.00 6.21 -7.10
N ILE A 55 10.88 5.55 -7.40
CA ILE A 55 10.37 5.39 -8.78
C ILE A 55 10.02 6.77 -9.36
N LYS A 56 9.21 7.55 -8.63
CA LYS A 56 8.81 8.91 -9.03
C LYS A 56 9.99 9.83 -9.33
N GLN A 57 11.03 9.78 -8.49
CA GLN A 57 12.23 10.60 -8.68
C GLN A 57 12.96 10.21 -9.96
N LYS A 58 13.08 8.90 -10.24
CA LYS A 58 13.70 8.40 -11.47
C LYS A 58 12.90 8.78 -12.72
N GLU A 59 11.58 8.65 -12.68
CA GLU A 59 10.70 9.06 -13.78
C GLU A 59 10.84 10.56 -14.08
N LEU A 60 10.90 11.39 -13.04
CA LEU A 60 11.09 12.83 -13.19
C LEU A 60 12.44 13.13 -13.86
N LEU A 61 13.53 12.53 -13.40
CA LEU A 61 14.87 12.72 -13.98
C LEU A 61 14.89 12.35 -15.47
N ASN A 62 14.33 11.21 -15.83
CA ASN A 62 14.27 10.73 -17.22
C ASN A 62 13.37 11.59 -18.14
N SER A 63 12.46 12.39 -17.58
CA SER A 63 11.55 13.25 -18.37
C SER A 63 12.13 14.63 -18.70
N VAL A 64 13.28 14.97 -18.10
CA VAL A 64 13.96 16.26 -18.26
C VAL A 64 15.17 16.16 -19.21
N GLU A 65 15.60 14.93 -19.52
CA GLU A 65 16.60 14.60 -20.56
C GLU A 65 15.95 14.41 -21.94
#